data_AF-A0A255S592-F1
#
_entry.id   AF-A0A255S592-F1
#
_cell.length_a   1.000
_cell.length_b   1.000
_cell.length_c   1.000
_cell.angle_alpha   90.00
_cell.angle_beta   90.00
_cell.angle_gamma   90.00
#
_symmetry.space_group_name_H-M   'P 1'
#
loop_
_entity.id
_entity.type
_entity.pdbx_description
1 polymer ?
#
loop_
_entity_poly.entity_id
_entity_poly.type
_entity_poly.pdbx_seq_one_letter_code
_entity_poly.pdbx_strand_id
1 'polypeptide(L)'
;MIYSMNKNRIFTSGKMCAIALVGAGALMLASCAEDGFTEEQFVSSVTNSKLKNPELTFGSQVNSDGSESVIVKWETVAGAGGYEYEAYNVDDPTKPVELAKGTVDGTSFTFPKAEDTNYEVKVHTMGNTRLNNTEADAPEAVKYSTLVPAITIPAGQDIAEFVAANMQDSENEQAFELEAGGQYTCNTAVDFKTNKMTLRGNKLDHATVVMGEKAAIFTSAQLKVKFIKFDCSAINRKGGVIEMSPEPPASCSAEAQKVGAGKNGGKPADVYILQDPIVIQDCAFKNVCDGLFSVGECSWGIADVRVMNCVVQLNNDGMKNSNGAIICGFSNGFKAPSGGSFWYGGIKSITIKESTIYNIVSNSKNRMFRFNNKDLDRAFPTADGSCTMMDNTFVRVYDKKEFGNNTPNRKEYVITFDNNIFYDCFRLQKFIQGNCTKTFHQELNTIQGIANSVDGTDKGKYATEEEIGIDVAETKKELDFTQPNYGINFKATGAISSTIGDPRWKN
;
A
#
# COMPACT_ATOMS: atom_id res chain seq x y z
N MET A 1 6.47 -11.13 -62.83
CA MET A 1 6.66 -9.91 -63.65
C MET A 1 6.97 -8.76 -62.66
N ILE A 2 8.25 -8.57 -62.29
CA ILE A 2 9.10 -7.35 -62.44
C ILE A 2 8.41 -6.03 -61.96
N TYR A 3 8.87 -5.25 -60.96
CA TYR A 3 10.12 -4.45 -60.79
C TYR A 3 10.30 -4.03 -59.29
N SER A 4 11.48 -4.15 -58.64
CA SER A 4 12.57 -3.16 -58.39
C SER A 4 12.21 -2.00 -57.41
N MET A 5 13.01 -1.52 -56.44
CA MET A 5 14.46 -1.32 -56.29
C MET A 5 14.88 -1.40 -54.80
N ASN A 6 16.07 -1.93 -54.49
CA ASN A 6 16.78 -1.70 -53.22
C ASN A 6 18.29 -1.53 -53.51
N LYS A 7 18.86 -0.39 -53.11
CA LYS A 7 20.29 -0.01 -53.15
C LYS A 7 20.72 0.23 -51.69
N ASN A 8 21.92 -0.02 -51.17
CA ASN A 8 23.19 -0.56 -51.63
C ASN A 8 23.90 -1.16 -50.40
N ARG A 9 24.64 -2.25 -50.57
CA ARG A 9 25.71 -2.70 -49.65
C ARG A 9 27.01 -1.97 -50.01
N ILE A 10 27.97 -1.90 -49.08
CA ILE A 10 29.34 -2.41 -49.24
C ILE A 10 29.96 -2.54 -47.83
N PHE A 11 30.30 -3.78 -47.48
CA PHE A 11 31.32 -4.13 -46.49
C PHE A 11 32.57 -4.52 -47.29
N THR A 12 33.76 -4.09 -46.86
CA THR A 12 34.96 -4.95 -46.87
C THR A 12 36.03 -4.43 -45.90
N SER A 13 36.52 -5.38 -45.14
CA SER A 13 37.62 -5.47 -44.18
C SER A 13 39.02 -5.03 -44.66
N GLY A 14 39.88 -4.67 -43.70
CA GLY A 14 41.25 -5.22 -43.68
C GLY A 14 42.41 -4.25 -43.47
N LYS A 15 42.72 -3.94 -42.20
CA LYS A 15 44.05 -3.65 -41.60
C LYS A 15 45.15 -2.99 -42.46
N MET A 16 45.52 -1.75 -42.12
CA MET A 16 46.91 -1.34 -41.88
C MET A 16 46.99 0.05 -41.21
N CYS A 17 48.03 0.24 -40.38
CA CYS A 17 48.43 1.44 -39.63
C CYS A 17 47.53 1.79 -38.41
N ALA A 18 47.81 1.41 -37.16
CA ALA A 18 49.06 1.53 -36.40
C ALA A 18 49.77 2.87 -36.68
N ILE A 19 49.81 3.73 -35.66
CA ILE A 19 50.29 5.14 -35.63
C ILE A 19 49.17 6.18 -35.92
N ALA A 20 48.24 6.33 -34.97
CA ALA A 20 47.42 7.56 -34.81
C ALA A 20 46.79 7.65 -33.41
N LEU A 21 47.45 7.13 -32.37
CA LEU A 21 46.95 7.11 -30.99
C LEU A 21 47.86 7.85 -29.99
N VAL A 22 48.74 8.72 -30.47
CA VAL A 22 49.65 9.53 -29.61
C VAL A 22 49.64 11.03 -29.97
N GLY A 23 48.85 11.48 -30.95
CA GLY A 23 48.97 12.83 -31.53
C GLY A 23 47.83 13.82 -31.26
N ALA A 24 46.77 13.45 -30.54
CA ALA A 24 45.61 14.33 -30.29
C ALA A 24 45.25 14.50 -28.79
N GLY A 25 46.11 14.00 -27.90
CA GLY A 25 46.04 14.21 -26.44
C GLY A 25 46.96 15.32 -25.93
N ALA A 26 47.63 16.06 -26.81
CA ALA A 26 48.65 17.05 -26.46
C ALA A 26 48.38 18.48 -26.98
N LEU A 27 47.18 18.75 -27.52
CA LEU A 27 46.81 20.09 -28.02
C LEU A 27 45.58 20.72 -27.34
N MET A 28 45.06 20.11 -26.27
CA MET A 28 44.07 20.72 -25.36
C MET A 28 44.67 21.01 -23.97
N LEU A 29 46.01 21.11 -23.90
CA LEU A 29 46.76 21.47 -22.68
C LEU A 29 47.64 22.72 -22.89
N ALA A 30 47.27 23.58 -23.84
CA ALA A 30 47.95 24.84 -24.09
C ALA A 30 46.94 25.92 -24.52
N SER A 31 46.08 26.30 -23.57
CA SER A 31 45.45 27.61 -23.54
C SER A 31 45.08 27.94 -22.08
N CYS A 32 46.07 27.88 -21.20
CA CYS A 32 46.16 28.90 -20.16
C CYS A 32 46.83 30.10 -20.84
N ALA A 33 46.06 30.81 -21.67
CA ALA A 33 46.29 32.25 -21.69
C ALA A 33 45.81 32.68 -20.30
N GLU A 34 46.75 33.05 -19.42
CA GLU A 34 46.44 34.01 -18.36
C GLU A 34 45.91 35.23 -19.10
N ASP A 35 44.59 35.31 -19.25
CA ASP A 35 44.01 36.61 -19.43
C ASP A 35 44.31 37.38 -18.13
N GLY A 36 44.68 38.64 -18.28
CA GLY A 36 45.11 39.50 -17.17
C GLY A 36 43.96 39.91 -16.25
N PHE A 37 42.97 39.04 -16.01
CA PHE A 37 42.10 39.15 -14.87
C PHE A 37 42.76 38.41 -13.71
N THR A 38 43.17 39.17 -12.70
CA THR A 38 43.54 38.71 -11.37
C THR A 38 42.70 37.51 -10.96
N GLU A 39 43.31 36.48 -10.33
CA GLU A 39 42.60 35.41 -9.61
C GLU A 39 41.29 35.98 -9.05
N GLU A 40 40.15 35.67 -9.67
CA GLU A 40 38.87 36.07 -9.10
C GLU A 40 38.69 35.21 -7.86
N GLN A 41 39.28 35.66 -6.76
CA GLN A 41 38.94 35.19 -5.45
C GLN A 41 37.49 35.63 -5.28
N PHE A 42 36.57 34.69 -5.46
CA PHE A 42 35.17 34.84 -5.09
C PHE A 42 35.09 34.98 -3.57
N VAL A 43 35.49 36.13 -3.07
CA VAL A 43 35.33 36.53 -1.69
C VAL A 43 33.92 37.10 -1.59
N SER A 44 33.10 36.50 -0.74
CA SER A 44 31.78 37.04 -0.45
C SER A 44 31.91 38.52 -0.04
N SER A 45 31.05 39.38 -0.60
CA SER A 45 30.95 40.77 -0.18
C SER A 45 30.37 40.93 1.23
N VAL A 46 29.82 39.87 1.81
CA VAL A 46 29.28 39.85 3.17
C VAL A 46 30.38 39.52 4.17
N THR A 47 30.75 40.51 4.98
CA THR A 47 31.74 40.39 6.07
C THR A 47 31.22 41.07 7.33
N ASN A 48 31.80 40.74 8.50
CA ASN A 48 31.48 41.36 9.79
C ASN A 48 29.97 41.32 10.14
N SER A 49 29.26 40.29 9.67
CA SER A 49 27.80 40.20 9.73
C SER A 49 27.34 38.99 10.55
N LYS A 50 26.13 39.08 11.11
CA LYS A 50 25.41 37.92 11.65
C LYS A 50 24.57 37.30 10.55
N LEU A 51 24.81 36.01 10.26
CA LEU A 51 24.13 35.30 9.18
C LEU A 51 22.69 34.92 9.58
N LYS A 52 21.90 34.46 8.61
CA LYS A 52 20.53 33.98 8.81
C LYS A 52 20.40 32.57 8.26
N ASN A 53 19.54 31.77 8.88
CA ASN A 53 19.18 30.47 8.34
C ASN A 53 18.43 30.65 7.01
N PRO A 54 18.64 29.74 6.04
CA PRO A 54 18.01 29.85 4.74
C PRO A 54 16.58 29.31 4.75
N GLU A 55 15.78 29.71 3.78
CA GLU A 55 14.49 29.07 3.52
C GLU A 55 14.68 27.72 2.83
N LEU A 56 13.90 26.72 3.27
CA LEU A 56 14.00 25.34 2.79
C LEU A 56 12.93 25.03 1.75
N THR A 57 13.33 24.30 0.71
CA THR A 57 12.44 23.71 -0.28
C THR A 57 12.59 22.19 -0.29
N PHE A 58 11.49 21.49 -0.48
CA PHE A 58 11.43 20.03 -0.43
C PHE A 58 11.05 19.46 -1.79
N GLY A 59 11.68 18.35 -2.16
CA GLY A 59 11.35 17.56 -3.33
C GLY A 59 11.48 16.07 -3.07
N SER A 60 11.16 15.26 -4.08
CA SER A 60 11.41 13.82 -4.07
C SER A 60 12.46 13.46 -5.13
N GLN A 61 13.31 12.49 -4.79
CA GLN A 61 14.27 11.88 -5.69
C GLN A 61 14.07 10.36 -5.68
N VAL A 62 13.99 9.75 -6.86
CA VAL A 62 13.98 8.29 -7.01
C VAL A 62 15.43 7.82 -7.13
N ASN A 63 15.82 6.88 -6.28
CA ASN A 63 17.15 6.29 -6.25
C ASN A 63 17.26 5.17 -7.30
N SER A 64 18.49 4.74 -7.62
CA SER A 64 18.74 3.71 -8.63
C SER A 64 18.14 2.34 -8.28
N ASP A 65 17.86 2.10 -7.00
CA ASP A 65 17.22 0.88 -6.49
C ASP A 65 15.68 0.98 -6.43
N GLY A 66 15.11 2.11 -6.84
CA GLY A 66 13.67 2.37 -6.80
C GLY A 66 13.15 2.89 -5.46
N SER A 67 14.00 3.00 -4.42
CA SER A 67 13.63 3.71 -3.19
C SER A 67 13.52 5.22 -3.45
N GLU A 68 12.80 5.93 -2.59
CA GLU A 68 12.70 7.38 -2.68
C GLU A 68 13.42 8.07 -1.52
N SER A 69 13.98 9.23 -1.80
CA SER A 69 14.56 10.16 -0.82
C SER A 69 13.85 11.50 -0.88
N VAL A 70 13.71 12.16 0.26
CA VAL A 70 13.40 13.59 0.31
C VAL A 70 14.68 14.35 0.00
N ILE A 71 14.61 15.30 -0.93
CA ILE A 71 15.69 16.25 -1.20
C ILE A 71 15.32 17.60 -0.60
N VAL A 72 16.19 18.10 0.28
CA VAL A 72 16.07 19.43 0.88
C VAL A 72 17.05 20.34 0.17
N LYS A 73 16.57 21.49 -0.31
CA LYS A 73 17.40 22.49 -1.00
C LYS A 73 17.17 23.88 -0.43
N TRP A 74 18.22 24.69 -0.50
CA TRP A 74 18.16 26.11 -0.16
C TRP A 74 19.06 26.93 -1.09
N GLU A 75 18.92 28.25 -1.03
CA GLU A 75 19.83 29.18 -1.69
C GLU A 75 21.09 29.42 -0.85
N THR A 76 22.21 29.72 -1.52
CA THR A 76 23.46 30.03 -0.83
C THR A 76 23.33 31.29 0.03
N VAL A 77 23.54 31.16 1.34
CA VAL A 77 23.72 32.29 2.25
C VAL A 77 25.12 32.87 2.03
N ALA A 78 25.17 34.07 1.45
CA ALA A 78 26.43 34.73 1.14
C ALA A 78 27.29 34.93 2.39
N GLY A 79 28.55 34.47 2.33
CA GLY A 79 29.51 34.60 3.43
C GLY A 79 29.39 33.52 4.51
N ALA A 80 28.58 32.48 4.30
CA ALA A 80 28.53 31.30 5.17
C ALA A 80 29.83 30.50 5.17
N GLY A 81 30.09 29.79 6.28
CA GLY A 81 31.17 28.79 6.40
C GLY A 81 30.73 27.38 6.03
N GLY A 82 29.45 27.17 5.75
CA GLY A 82 28.78 25.90 5.49
C GLY A 82 27.44 25.84 6.24
N TYR A 83 26.83 24.65 6.27
CA TYR A 83 25.55 24.42 6.94
C TYR A 83 25.59 23.16 7.80
N GLU A 84 25.00 23.23 8.99
CA GLU A 84 24.63 22.02 9.75
C GLU A 84 23.18 21.67 9.42
N TYR A 85 22.87 20.37 9.34
CA TYR A 85 21.52 19.91 9.06
C TYR A 85 21.12 18.74 9.96
N GLU A 86 19.83 18.65 10.25
CA GLU A 86 19.20 17.54 10.95
C GLU A 86 17.83 17.25 10.33
N ALA A 87 17.46 15.98 10.20
CA ALA A 87 16.16 15.54 9.73
C ALA A 87 15.64 14.38 10.59
N TYR A 88 14.39 14.47 11.01
CA TYR A 88 13.74 13.53 11.89
C TYR A 88 12.40 13.07 11.31
N ASN A 89 12.07 11.79 11.48
CA ASN A 89 10.68 11.33 11.45
C ASN A 89 10.03 11.71 12.80
N VAL A 90 8.91 12.44 12.73
CA VAL A 90 8.16 12.96 13.88
C VAL A 90 6.71 12.50 13.89
N ASP A 91 6.42 11.33 13.31
CA ASP A 91 5.10 10.68 13.47
C ASP A 91 4.78 10.45 14.96
N ASP A 92 5.81 10.19 15.78
CA ASP A 92 5.79 10.33 17.23
C ASP A 92 6.62 11.55 17.65
N PRO A 93 6.00 12.72 17.90
CA PRO A 93 6.73 13.91 18.33
C PRO A 93 7.41 13.74 19.70
N THR A 94 6.98 12.77 20.52
CA THR A 94 7.60 12.49 21.83
C THR A 94 8.83 11.59 21.70
N LYS A 95 8.95 10.88 20.58
CA LYS A 95 10.10 10.01 20.26
C LYS A 95 10.52 10.17 18.80
N PRO A 96 11.07 11.34 18.41
CA PRO A 96 11.59 11.55 17.06
C PRO A 96 12.66 10.53 16.69
N VAL A 97 12.64 10.06 15.44
CA VAL A 97 13.66 9.14 14.91
C VAL A 97 14.58 9.92 13.97
N GLU A 98 15.88 10.00 14.30
CA GLU A 98 16.88 10.64 13.45
C GLU A 98 17.04 9.89 12.12
N LEU A 99 16.91 10.62 11.02
CA LEU A 99 17.07 10.10 9.66
C LEU A 99 18.37 10.55 9.02
N ALA A 100 18.79 11.78 9.32
CA ALA A 100 20.04 12.35 8.84
C ALA A 100 20.51 13.47 9.77
N LYS A 101 21.82 13.55 9.99
CA LYS A 101 22.48 14.64 10.72
C LYS A 101 23.89 14.84 10.21
N GLY A 102 24.33 16.07 10.03
CA GLY A 102 25.69 16.34 9.55
C GLY A 102 25.93 17.79 9.13
N THR A 103 27.03 17.99 8.41
CA THR A 103 27.45 19.28 7.87
C THR A 103 27.68 19.20 6.37
N VAL A 104 27.38 20.27 5.63
CA VAL A 104 27.55 20.33 4.17
C VAL A 104 27.97 21.72 3.71
N ASP A 105 28.90 21.78 2.76
CA ASP A 105 29.33 23.04 2.12
C ASP A 105 28.40 23.47 0.98
N GLY A 106 27.71 22.49 0.37
CA GLY A 106 26.68 22.71 -0.64
C GLY A 106 25.33 23.15 -0.05
N THR A 107 24.35 23.37 -0.92
CA THR A 107 23.02 23.90 -0.52
C THR A 107 21.89 22.86 -0.60
N SER A 108 22.23 21.59 -0.40
CA SER A 108 21.25 20.51 -0.36
C SER A 108 21.75 19.29 0.39
N PHE A 109 20.82 18.52 0.96
CA PHE A 109 21.07 17.16 1.42
C PHE A 109 19.83 16.28 1.16
N THR A 110 19.95 14.97 1.38
CA THR A 110 18.85 14.02 1.20
C THR A 110 18.71 13.10 2.41
N PHE A 111 17.51 12.58 2.63
CA PHE A 111 17.22 11.55 3.63
C PHE A 111 16.10 10.60 3.13
N PRO A 112 15.99 9.37 3.68
CA PRO A 112 14.99 8.40 3.22
C PRO A 112 13.55 8.92 3.30
N LYS A 113 12.77 8.72 2.24
CA LYS A 113 11.35 9.08 2.19
C LYS A 113 10.50 7.84 2.52
N ALA A 114 9.45 8.08 3.29
CA ALA A 114 8.42 7.11 3.64
C ALA A 114 7.03 7.70 3.35
N GLU A 115 6.09 6.83 3.01
CA GLU A 115 4.69 7.22 2.80
C GLU A 115 4.03 7.63 4.13
N ASP A 116 3.07 8.55 4.05
CA ASP A 116 2.30 9.09 5.18
C ASP A 116 3.13 9.34 6.44
N THR A 117 4.20 10.12 6.27
CA THR A 117 5.17 10.41 7.32
C THR A 117 5.31 11.92 7.50
N ASN A 118 5.33 12.35 8.76
CA ASN A 118 5.66 13.70 9.16
C ASN A 118 7.14 13.81 9.49
N TYR A 119 7.76 14.88 9.01
CA TYR A 119 9.17 15.17 9.17
C TYR A 119 9.39 16.53 9.81
N GLU A 120 10.46 16.61 10.60
CA GLU A 120 11.03 17.87 11.08
C GLU A 120 12.44 18.01 10.53
N VAL A 121 12.73 19.13 9.89
CA VAL A 121 14.02 19.43 9.27
C VAL A 121 14.58 20.74 9.78
N LYS A 122 15.86 20.74 10.14
CA LYS A 122 16.60 21.89 10.65
C LYS A 122 17.82 22.12 9.77
N VAL A 123 18.07 23.38 9.41
CA VAL A 123 19.31 23.79 8.76
C VAL A 123 19.83 25.03 9.48
N HIS A 124 21.08 24.97 9.95
CA HIS A 124 21.76 26.05 10.64
C HIS A 124 22.91 26.59 9.79
N THR A 125 22.95 27.91 9.57
CA THR A 125 24.06 28.53 8.82
C THR A 125 25.24 28.78 9.73
N MET A 126 26.35 28.12 9.41
CA MET A 126 27.61 28.26 10.15
C MET A 126 28.30 29.59 9.81
N GLY A 127 28.90 30.20 10.84
CA GLY A 127 29.73 31.41 10.69
C GLY A 127 30.97 31.18 9.84
N ASN A 128 31.60 32.27 9.39
CA ASN A 128 32.82 32.20 8.60
C ASN A 128 33.89 33.10 9.23
N THR A 129 34.84 32.49 9.92
CA THR A 129 35.91 33.19 10.65
C THR A 129 36.81 34.00 9.73
N ARG A 130 37.04 33.57 8.48
CA ARG A 130 37.84 34.32 7.49
C ARG A 130 37.18 35.64 7.08
N LEU A 131 35.85 35.71 7.15
CA LEU A 131 35.05 36.89 6.81
C LEU A 131 34.57 37.66 8.04
N ASN A 132 34.98 37.24 9.24
CA ASN A 132 34.46 37.73 10.52
C ASN A 132 32.91 37.68 10.61
N ASN A 133 32.29 36.69 9.96
CA ASN A 133 30.85 36.48 10.04
C ASN A 133 30.53 35.53 11.19
N THR A 134 29.52 35.89 11.98
CA THR A 134 28.98 35.03 13.04
C THR A 134 27.87 34.15 12.48
N GLU A 135 27.73 32.96 13.07
CA GLU A 135 26.67 32.01 12.72
C GLU A 135 25.27 32.61 12.89
N ALA A 136 24.29 31.98 12.25
CA ALA A 136 22.90 32.35 12.43
C ALA A 136 22.41 32.07 13.85
N ASP A 137 21.26 32.64 14.21
CA ASP A 137 20.52 32.19 15.39
C ASP A 137 20.18 30.69 15.29
N ALA A 138 19.80 30.10 16.43
CA ALA A 138 19.49 28.67 16.53
C ALA A 138 18.60 28.18 15.36
N PRO A 139 18.84 26.96 14.84
CA PRO A 139 18.07 26.44 13.72
C PRO A 139 16.57 26.40 14.02
N GLU A 140 15.77 26.86 13.06
CA GLU A 140 14.31 26.75 13.12
C GLU A 140 13.86 25.40 12.57
N ALA A 141 12.92 24.76 13.26
CA ALA A 141 12.33 23.50 12.84
C ALA A 141 11.30 23.74 11.73
N VAL A 142 11.59 23.24 10.52
CA VAL A 142 10.66 23.27 9.39
C VAL A 142 9.93 21.94 9.29
N LYS A 143 8.60 21.99 9.29
CA LYS A 143 7.75 20.80 9.14
C LYS A 143 7.56 20.46 7.67
N TYR A 144 7.70 19.19 7.34
CA TYR A 144 7.41 18.64 6.01
C TYR A 144 6.61 17.35 6.16
N SER A 145 5.67 17.09 5.25
CA SER A 145 4.80 15.91 5.35
C SER A 145 4.56 15.31 3.98
N THR A 146 4.56 13.97 3.91
CA THR A 146 4.15 13.23 2.72
C THR A 146 2.66 12.90 2.71
N LEU A 147 1.91 13.29 3.75
CA LEU A 147 0.47 13.07 3.83
C LEU A 147 -0.28 13.98 2.86
N VAL A 148 -1.33 13.44 2.23
CA VAL A 148 -2.31 14.24 1.49
C VAL A 148 -2.98 15.22 2.46
N PRO A 149 -3.06 16.53 2.16
CA PRO A 149 -3.78 17.48 3.00
C PRO A 149 -5.21 17.02 3.27
N ALA A 150 -5.65 17.09 4.53
CA ALA A 150 -6.92 16.54 4.96
C ALA A 150 -7.84 17.57 5.61
N ILE A 151 -9.14 17.34 5.48
CA ILE A 151 -10.16 18.00 6.28
C ILE A 151 -10.38 17.17 7.55
N THR A 152 -10.18 17.77 8.72
CA THR A 152 -10.37 17.08 10.00
C THR A 152 -11.87 16.91 10.30
N ILE A 153 -12.29 15.70 10.65
CA ILE A 153 -13.64 15.42 11.16
C ILE A 153 -13.62 15.59 12.69
N PRO A 154 -14.39 16.54 13.25
CA PRO A 154 -14.42 16.73 14.70
C PRO A 154 -14.94 15.48 15.44
N ALA A 155 -14.31 15.12 16.56
CA ALA A 155 -14.74 13.97 17.37
C ALA A 155 -16.22 14.06 17.78
N GLY A 156 -16.90 12.91 17.83
CA GLY A 156 -18.32 12.80 18.16
C GLY A 156 -19.27 13.00 16.98
N GLN A 157 -18.79 13.40 15.80
CA GLN A 157 -19.64 13.50 14.61
C GLN A 157 -19.88 12.15 13.92
N ASP A 158 -20.97 12.09 13.15
CA ASP A 158 -21.21 11.01 12.20
C ASP A 158 -20.33 11.21 10.95
N ILE A 159 -19.54 10.20 10.61
CA ILE A 159 -18.59 10.27 9.48
C ILE A 159 -19.34 10.40 8.14
N ALA A 160 -20.46 9.71 7.96
CA ALA A 160 -21.20 9.75 6.70
C ALA A 160 -21.83 11.11 6.48
N GLU A 161 -22.44 11.71 7.51
CA GLU A 161 -22.99 13.06 7.44
C GLU A 161 -21.91 14.11 7.15
N PHE A 162 -20.77 14.04 7.85
CA PHE A 162 -19.69 15.00 7.65
C PHE A 162 -19.05 14.89 6.27
N VAL A 163 -18.75 13.68 5.81
CA VAL A 163 -18.18 13.46 4.47
C VAL A 163 -19.16 13.95 3.40
N ALA A 164 -20.46 13.64 3.52
CA ALA A 164 -21.46 14.09 2.56
C ALA A 164 -21.55 15.62 2.47
N ALA A 165 -21.35 16.33 3.59
CA ALA A 165 -21.40 17.79 3.65
C ALA A 165 -20.12 18.49 3.15
N ASN A 166 -18.96 17.83 3.24
CA ASN A 166 -17.65 18.47 3.02
C ASN A 166 -16.87 17.93 1.81
N MET A 167 -17.23 16.75 1.27
CA MET A 167 -16.57 16.19 0.10
C MET A 167 -16.89 17.03 -1.14
N GLN A 168 -15.85 17.38 -1.90
CA GLN A 168 -15.97 18.10 -3.16
C GLN A 168 -15.59 17.17 -4.32
N ASP A 169 -16.11 17.44 -5.51
CA ASP A 169 -15.69 16.68 -6.70
C ASP A 169 -14.29 17.15 -7.14
N SER A 170 -13.36 16.21 -7.29
CA SER A 170 -11.97 16.48 -7.66
C SER A 170 -11.32 15.30 -8.36
N GLU A 171 -10.45 15.61 -9.33
CA GLU A 171 -9.56 14.62 -9.98
C GLU A 171 -8.33 14.27 -9.12
N ASN A 172 -7.96 15.18 -8.20
CA ASN A 172 -6.88 14.97 -7.25
C ASN A 172 -7.38 14.22 -6.01
N GLU A 173 -6.48 13.45 -5.39
CA GLU A 173 -6.76 12.79 -4.12
C GLU A 173 -7.08 13.81 -3.01
N GLN A 174 -8.18 13.56 -2.30
CA GLN A 174 -8.61 14.31 -1.12
C GLN A 174 -8.52 13.42 0.11
N ALA A 175 -8.40 14.03 1.29
CA ALA A 175 -8.35 13.29 2.53
C ALA A 175 -9.31 13.83 3.60
N PHE A 176 -9.85 12.91 4.40
CA PHE A 176 -10.49 13.18 5.67
C PHE A 176 -9.66 12.56 6.79
N GLU A 177 -9.47 13.30 7.88
CA GLU A 177 -8.66 12.88 9.01
C GLU A 177 -9.48 12.89 10.31
N LEU A 178 -9.44 11.79 11.05
CA LEU A 178 -10.03 11.68 12.37
C LEU A 178 -9.02 12.14 13.43
N GLU A 179 -9.49 12.82 14.46
CA GLU A 179 -8.68 13.27 15.58
C GLU A 179 -8.08 12.09 16.35
N ALA A 180 -6.89 12.29 16.91
CA ALA A 180 -6.20 11.30 17.73
C ALA A 180 -7.09 10.80 18.88
N GLY A 181 -7.26 9.48 18.98
CA GLY A 181 -8.09 8.83 20.00
C GLY A 181 -9.60 9.12 19.90
N GLY A 182 -10.03 9.85 18.86
CA GLY A 182 -11.40 10.31 18.70
C GLY A 182 -12.41 9.17 18.59
N GLN A 183 -13.64 9.44 19.02
CA GLN A 183 -14.75 8.50 18.99
C GLN A 183 -15.80 8.99 17.98
N TYR A 184 -16.22 8.11 17.09
CA TYR A 184 -17.09 8.46 15.96
C TYR A 184 -18.17 7.40 15.75
N THR A 185 -19.23 7.81 15.07
CA THR A 185 -20.22 6.89 14.52
C THR A 185 -20.24 6.97 13.00
N CYS A 186 -20.70 5.91 12.36
CA CYS A 186 -21.03 5.88 10.95
C CYS A 186 -22.38 5.17 10.85
N ASN A 187 -23.47 5.93 10.93
CA ASN A 187 -24.83 5.38 11.06
C ASN A 187 -25.38 4.89 9.72
N THR A 188 -24.95 5.52 8.62
CA THR A 188 -25.32 5.17 7.24
C THR A 188 -24.08 4.91 6.39
N ALA A 189 -24.26 4.51 5.14
CA ALA A 189 -23.14 4.34 4.23
C ALA A 189 -22.48 5.70 3.89
N VAL A 190 -21.15 5.69 3.86
CA VAL A 190 -20.33 6.72 3.20
C VAL A 190 -20.19 6.31 1.74
N ASP A 191 -20.45 7.20 0.78
CA ASP A 191 -20.13 6.94 -0.64
C ASP A 191 -19.20 8.03 -1.18
N PHE A 192 -17.95 7.64 -1.44
CA PHE A 192 -16.93 8.51 -2.00
C PHE A 192 -17.06 8.73 -3.52
N LYS A 193 -18.02 8.04 -4.16
CA LYS A 193 -18.31 8.17 -5.59
C LYS A 193 -17.04 7.96 -6.43
N THR A 194 -16.76 8.86 -7.37
CA THR A 194 -15.56 8.81 -8.24
C THR A 194 -14.37 9.59 -7.69
N ASN A 195 -14.46 10.11 -6.46
CA ASN A 195 -13.35 10.87 -5.88
C ASN A 195 -12.27 9.91 -5.37
N LYS A 196 -11.00 10.26 -5.61
CA LYS A 196 -9.87 9.56 -5.01
C LYS A 196 -9.76 9.99 -3.55
N MET A 197 -9.91 9.06 -2.61
CA MET A 197 -10.06 9.41 -1.20
C MET A 197 -9.06 8.69 -0.30
N THR A 198 -8.53 9.41 0.68
CA THR A 198 -7.93 8.86 1.88
C THR A 198 -8.82 9.18 3.09
N LEU A 199 -9.34 8.15 3.76
CA LEU A 199 -9.93 8.28 5.10
C LEU A 199 -8.91 7.77 6.11
N ARG A 200 -8.41 8.62 7.00
CA ARG A 200 -7.38 8.23 7.96
C ARG A 200 -7.66 8.69 9.38
N GLY A 201 -7.12 8.00 10.36
CA GLY A 201 -6.98 8.49 11.73
C GLY A 201 -5.55 8.92 12.03
N ASN A 202 -5.27 9.17 13.30
CA ASN A 202 -3.91 9.36 13.78
C ASN A 202 -3.14 8.03 13.83
N LYS A 203 -1.86 8.04 13.46
CA LYS A 203 -0.99 6.85 13.34
C LYS A 203 -0.61 6.18 14.66
N LEU A 204 -0.69 6.88 15.79
CA LEU A 204 -0.32 6.36 17.11
C LEU A 204 -1.55 6.10 17.97
N ASP A 205 -2.48 7.04 17.96
CA ASP A 205 -3.72 6.97 18.73
C ASP A 205 -4.90 6.86 17.76
N HIS A 206 -5.12 5.65 17.25
CA HIS A 206 -6.14 5.39 16.24
C HIS A 206 -7.54 5.74 16.76
N ALA A 207 -8.26 6.55 16.01
CA ALA A 207 -9.67 6.84 16.26
C ALA A 207 -10.52 5.56 16.19
N THR A 208 -11.64 5.55 16.92
CA THR A 208 -12.62 4.46 16.91
C THR A 208 -13.89 4.89 16.22
N VAL A 209 -14.36 4.08 15.27
CA VAL A 209 -15.59 4.28 14.51
C VAL A 209 -16.54 3.13 14.80
N VAL A 210 -17.70 3.45 15.38
CA VAL A 210 -18.80 2.49 15.54
C VAL A 210 -19.65 2.50 14.27
N MET A 211 -19.62 1.38 13.55
CA MET A 211 -20.36 1.21 12.30
C MET A 211 -21.79 0.75 12.61
N GLY A 212 -22.76 1.59 12.27
CA GLY A 212 -24.19 1.30 12.43
C GLY A 212 -24.69 0.18 11.52
N GLU A 213 -25.95 -0.21 11.69
CA GLU A 213 -26.55 -1.37 11.01
C GLU A 213 -26.42 -1.35 9.48
N LYS A 214 -26.57 -0.16 8.90
CA LYS A 214 -26.55 0.08 7.45
C LYS A 214 -25.23 0.69 6.96
N ALA A 215 -24.22 0.76 7.82
CA ALA A 215 -22.95 1.37 7.50
C ALA A 215 -22.19 0.55 6.45
N ALA A 216 -21.50 1.28 5.59
CA ALA A 216 -20.60 0.77 4.58
C ALA A 216 -19.69 1.91 4.14
N ILE A 217 -18.52 1.59 3.62
CA ILE A 217 -17.66 2.56 2.95
C ILE A 217 -17.64 2.20 1.47
N PHE A 218 -18.40 2.96 0.67
CA PHE A 218 -18.50 2.80 -0.77
C PHE A 218 -17.52 3.69 -1.53
N THR A 219 -17.04 3.17 -2.66
CA THR A 219 -16.23 3.93 -3.62
C THR A 219 -16.39 3.39 -5.05
N SER A 220 -16.17 4.25 -6.04
CA SER A 220 -16.00 3.90 -7.46
C SER A 220 -14.62 4.29 -8.00
N ALA A 221 -13.74 4.78 -7.14
CA ALA A 221 -12.38 5.23 -7.44
C ALA A 221 -11.39 4.77 -6.35
N GLN A 222 -10.15 5.25 -6.41
CA GLN A 222 -9.14 4.97 -5.39
C GLN A 222 -9.68 5.22 -3.97
N LEU A 223 -9.40 4.30 -3.06
CA LEU A 223 -9.69 4.48 -1.65
C LEU A 223 -8.54 3.97 -0.80
N LYS A 224 -8.05 4.82 0.10
CA LYS A 224 -7.16 4.43 1.17
C LYS A 224 -7.85 4.61 2.52
N VAL A 225 -7.86 3.58 3.35
CA VAL A 225 -8.36 3.61 4.73
C VAL A 225 -7.19 3.30 5.66
N LYS A 226 -6.82 4.24 6.53
CA LYS A 226 -5.58 4.12 7.33
C LYS A 226 -5.76 4.47 8.81
N PHE A 227 -5.08 3.78 9.72
CA PHE A 227 -4.95 4.19 11.14
C PHE A 227 -6.29 4.33 11.90
N ILE A 228 -7.23 3.41 11.69
CA ILE A 228 -8.59 3.48 12.28
C ILE A 228 -8.98 2.13 12.89
N LYS A 229 -9.66 2.18 14.04
CA LYS A 229 -10.36 1.05 14.67
C LYS A 229 -11.85 1.10 14.28
N PHE A 230 -12.37 0.05 13.68
CA PHE A 230 -13.77 -0.09 13.28
C PHE A 230 -14.47 -1.13 14.16
N ASP A 231 -15.49 -0.71 14.89
CA ASP A 231 -16.43 -1.63 15.52
C ASP A 231 -17.58 -1.93 14.56
N CYS A 232 -17.56 -3.13 13.97
CA CYS A 232 -18.57 -3.58 13.01
C CYS A 232 -19.71 -4.37 13.65
N SER A 233 -19.80 -4.41 14.98
CA SER A 233 -20.74 -5.28 15.71
C SER A 233 -22.21 -5.03 15.36
N ALA A 234 -22.57 -3.80 14.98
CA ALA A 234 -23.96 -3.49 14.59
C ALA A 234 -24.25 -3.77 13.12
N ILE A 235 -23.25 -3.89 12.24
CA ILE A 235 -23.46 -4.09 10.78
C ILE A 235 -24.30 -5.35 10.56
N ASN A 236 -25.45 -5.19 9.91
CA ASN A 236 -26.43 -6.28 9.76
C ASN A 236 -26.75 -6.65 8.31
N ARG A 237 -25.95 -6.14 7.36
CA ARG A 237 -26.06 -6.40 5.92
C ARG A 237 -25.08 -7.47 5.42
N LYS A 238 -25.32 -7.95 4.20
CA LYS A 238 -24.35 -8.73 3.43
C LYS A 238 -23.43 -7.78 2.66
N GLY A 239 -22.16 -8.12 2.49
CA GLY A 239 -21.17 -7.31 1.78
C GLY A 239 -19.91 -7.01 2.58
N GLY A 240 -19.06 -6.13 2.04
CA GLY A 240 -17.82 -5.71 2.69
C GLY A 240 -18.04 -4.57 3.69
N VAL A 241 -17.15 -4.41 4.68
CA VAL A 241 -17.06 -3.13 5.40
C VAL A 241 -16.69 -2.02 4.42
N ILE A 242 -15.73 -2.32 3.53
CA ILE A 242 -15.36 -1.53 2.37
C ILE A 242 -15.89 -2.24 1.13
N GLU A 243 -16.61 -1.52 0.28
CA GLU A 243 -17.30 -2.11 -0.86
C GLU A 243 -17.28 -1.18 -2.08
N MET A 244 -17.28 -1.76 -3.28
CA MET A 244 -17.48 -0.96 -4.49
C MET A 244 -18.91 -0.41 -4.51
N SER A 245 -19.10 0.80 -5.03
CA SER A 245 -20.42 1.43 -5.05
C SER A 245 -21.44 0.54 -5.78
N PRO A 246 -22.68 0.43 -5.25
CA PRO A 246 -23.77 -0.29 -5.91
C PRO A 246 -24.33 0.48 -7.12
N GLU A 247 -24.02 1.77 -7.25
CA GLU A 247 -24.49 2.65 -8.33
C GLU A 247 -23.31 3.38 -9.01
N PRO A 248 -22.34 2.64 -9.59
CA PRO A 248 -21.18 3.26 -10.20
C PRO A 248 -21.53 3.98 -11.50
N PRO A 249 -20.91 5.14 -11.78
CA PRO A 249 -21.18 5.88 -12.99
C PRO A 249 -20.65 5.16 -14.24
N ALA A 250 -21.23 5.50 -15.41
CA ALA A 250 -20.83 4.92 -16.69
C ALA A 250 -19.34 5.13 -17.02
N SER A 251 -18.72 6.18 -16.49
CA SER A 251 -17.27 6.45 -16.61
C SER A 251 -16.41 5.34 -16.02
N CYS A 252 -16.92 4.55 -15.06
CA CYS A 252 -16.23 3.40 -14.48
C CYS A 252 -16.29 2.15 -15.39
N SER A 253 -17.04 2.15 -16.48
CA SER A 253 -17.10 0.99 -17.39
C SER A 253 -15.77 0.76 -18.12
N ALA A 254 -15.49 -0.49 -18.47
CA ALA A 254 -14.33 -0.83 -19.30
C ALA A 254 -14.37 -0.09 -20.66
N GLU A 255 -15.57 0.13 -21.21
CA GLU A 255 -15.75 0.87 -22.46
C GLU A 255 -15.34 2.34 -22.31
N ALA A 256 -15.85 3.04 -21.30
CA ALA A 256 -15.51 4.44 -21.05
C ALA A 256 -14.01 4.63 -20.77
N GLN A 257 -13.40 3.69 -20.05
CA GLN A 257 -11.96 3.70 -19.74
C GLN A 257 -11.08 3.16 -20.87
N LYS A 258 -11.67 2.64 -21.96
CA LYS A 258 -10.96 2.01 -23.10
C LYS A 258 -10.08 0.82 -22.67
N VAL A 259 -10.50 0.10 -21.64
CA VAL A 259 -9.83 -1.12 -21.18
C VAL A 259 -10.37 -2.31 -21.97
N GLY A 260 -9.57 -2.81 -22.91
CA GLY A 260 -9.90 -4.00 -23.69
C GLY A 260 -9.79 -5.29 -22.87
N ALA A 261 -10.66 -6.28 -23.15
CA ALA A 261 -10.53 -7.61 -22.58
C ALA A 261 -9.85 -8.57 -23.57
N GLY A 262 -8.81 -9.27 -23.13
CA GLY A 262 -8.03 -10.18 -23.98
C GLY A 262 -8.89 -11.28 -24.63
N LYS A 263 -9.78 -11.89 -23.83
CA LYS A 263 -10.72 -12.92 -24.33
C LYS A 263 -11.91 -12.36 -25.12
N ASN A 264 -12.02 -11.04 -25.23
CA ASN A 264 -13.01 -10.36 -26.07
C ASN A 264 -12.36 -9.73 -27.32
N GLY A 265 -11.24 -10.31 -27.79
CA GLY A 265 -10.53 -9.81 -28.98
C GLY A 265 -10.02 -8.37 -28.82
N GLY A 266 -9.71 -7.95 -27.59
CA GLY A 266 -9.28 -6.59 -27.27
C GLY A 266 -10.41 -5.57 -27.15
N LYS A 267 -11.67 -5.97 -27.36
CA LYS A 267 -12.82 -5.08 -27.13
C LYS A 267 -13.14 -4.99 -25.63
N PRO A 268 -13.63 -3.84 -25.13
CA PRO A 268 -14.08 -3.73 -23.75
C PRO A 268 -15.15 -4.76 -23.41
N ALA A 269 -15.09 -5.28 -22.18
CA ALA A 269 -16.12 -6.14 -21.62
C ALA A 269 -17.24 -5.32 -20.96
N ASP A 270 -18.43 -5.92 -20.80
CA ASP A 270 -19.55 -5.28 -20.11
C ASP A 270 -19.38 -5.37 -18.58
N VAL A 271 -18.40 -4.65 -18.06
CA VAL A 271 -17.95 -4.71 -16.67
C VAL A 271 -17.45 -3.34 -16.23
N TYR A 272 -17.56 -3.04 -14.93
CA TYR A 272 -16.88 -1.88 -14.35
C TYR A 272 -15.42 -2.22 -14.05
N ILE A 273 -14.52 -1.25 -14.16
CA ILE A 273 -13.09 -1.42 -13.91
C ILE A 273 -12.62 -0.40 -12.87
N LEU A 274 -11.92 -0.89 -11.86
CA LEU A 274 -11.14 -0.03 -10.97
C LEU A 274 -9.65 -0.27 -11.26
N GLN A 275 -8.96 0.72 -11.81
CA GLN A 275 -7.52 0.65 -12.08
C GLN A 275 -6.66 1.12 -10.90
N ASP A 276 -7.18 2.07 -10.13
CA ASP A 276 -6.52 2.57 -8.93
C ASP A 276 -6.65 1.59 -7.75
N PRO A 277 -5.74 1.65 -6.76
CA PRO A 277 -5.76 0.69 -5.66
C PRO A 277 -6.84 0.97 -4.61
N ILE A 278 -7.30 -0.10 -3.97
CA ILE A 278 -7.93 -0.06 -2.65
C ILE A 278 -6.88 -0.44 -1.61
N VAL A 279 -6.61 0.45 -0.65
CA VAL A 279 -5.59 0.25 0.38
C VAL A 279 -6.24 0.31 1.77
N ILE A 280 -6.04 -0.74 2.56
CA ILE A 280 -6.46 -0.83 3.96
C ILE A 280 -5.19 -1.04 4.76
N GLN A 281 -4.81 -0.07 5.58
CA GLN A 281 -3.50 -0.07 6.22
C GLN A 281 -3.59 0.33 7.69
N ASP A 282 -2.96 -0.43 8.57
CA ASP A 282 -2.88 -0.09 9.99
C ASP A 282 -4.25 0.07 10.66
N CYS A 283 -5.19 -0.79 10.29
CA CYS A 283 -6.57 -0.75 10.78
C CYS A 283 -6.88 -1.97 11.65
N ALA A 284 -7.81 -1.79 12.59
CA ALA A 284 -8.40 -2.88 13.36
C ALA A 284 -9.89 -2.98 13.06
N PHE A 285 -10.40 -4.17 12.78
CA PHE A 285 -11.82 -4.40 12.50
C PHE A 285 -12.36 -5.44 13.47
N LYS A 286 -13.28 -5.02 14.34
CA LYS A 286 -13.98 -5.88 15.29
C LYS A 286 -15.30 -6.36 14.70
N ASN A 287 -15.62 -7.63 14.88
CA ASN A 287 -16.90 -8.26 14.53
C ASN A 287 -17.33 -8.05 13.06
N VAL A 288 -16.42 -8.22 12.11
CA VAL A 288 -16.78 -8.23 10.68
C VAL A 288 -17.74 -9.37 10.39
N CYS A 289 -18.93 -9.04 9.89
CA CYS A 289 -20.06 -9.97 9.79
C CYS A 289 -20.18 -10.71 8.44
N ASP A 290 -19.44 -10.30 7.40
CA ASP A 290 -19.38 -11.01 6.10
C ASP A 290 -17.99 -10.92 5.44
N GLY A 291 -17.61 -9.74 4.93
CA GLY A 291 -16.33 -9.52 4.27
C GLY A 291 -15.65 -8.21 4.70
N LEU A 292 -14.33 -8.12 4.48
CA LEU A 292 -13.59 -6.88 4.67
C LEU A 292 -13.72 -6.00 3.43
N PHE A 293 -13.40 -6.56 2.26
CA PHE A 293 -13.53 -5.92 0.95
C PHE A 293 -14.48 -6.71 0.05
N SER A 294 -15.40 -6.02 -0.63
CA SER A 294 -16.31 -6.63 -1.60
C SER A 294 -16.54 -5.77 -2.85
N VAL A 295 -16.79 -6.42 -3.99
CA VAL A 295 -17.30 -5.74 -5.20
C VAL A 295 -18.82 -5.50 -5.17
N GLY A 296 -19.51 -5.99 -4.13
CA GLY A 296 -20.93 -5.72 -3.91
C GLY A 296 -21.86 -6.34 -4.95
N GLU A 297 -22.82 -5.56 -5.44
CA GLU A 297 -23.85 -6.01 -6.38
C GLU A 297 -23.46 -5.87 -7.86
N CYS A 298 -22.43 -5.10 -8.15
CA CYS A 298 -21.96 -4.83 -9.50
C CYS A 298 -20.82 -5.77 -9.90
N SER A 299 -20.68 -5.99 -11.21
CA SER A 299 -19.57 -6.76 -11.75
C SER A 299 -18.38 -5.85 -11.99
N TRP A 300 -17.32 -6.10 -11.23
CA TRP A 300 -16.08 -5.33 -11.27
C TRP A 300 -14.86 -6.18 -11.63
N GLY A 301 -13.98 -5.61 -12.46
CA GLY A 301 -12.57 -5.95 -12.50
C GLY A 301 -11.78 -4.97 -11.64
N ILE A 302 -11.15 -5.46 -10.57
CA ILE A 302 -10.35 -4.65 -9.65
C ILE A 302 -8.87 -4.88 -9.94
N ALA A 303 -8.10 -3.82 -10.14
CA ALA A 303 -6.68 -3.94 -10.44
C ALA A 303 -5.87 -4.30 -9.20
N ASP A 304 -6.15 -3.69 -8.04
CA ASP A 304 -5.29 -3.84 -6.86
C ASP A 304 -6.06 -3.65 -5.54
N VAL A 305 -5.90 -4.61 -4.61
CA VAL A 305 -6.43 -4.55 -3.24
C VAL A 305 -5.32 -4.89 -2.27
N ARG A 306 -5.06 -4.02 -1.29
CA ARG A 306 -4.00 -4.17 -0.30
C ARG A 306 -4.55 -4.13 1.12
N VAL A 307 -4.16 -5.09 1.95
CA VAL A 307 -4.41 -5.16 3.39
C VAL A 307 -3.05 -5.26 4.09
N MET A 308 -2.64 -4.21 4.77
CA MET A 308 -1.28 -4.13 5.30
C MET A 308 -1.33 -3.70 6.77
N ASN A 309 -0.54 -4.34 7.61
CA ASN A 309 -0.51 -4.01 9.03
C ASN A 309 -1.92 -3.98 9.68
N CYS A 310 -2.84 -4.89 9.34
CA CYS A 310 -4.21 -4.88 9.90
C CYS A 310 -4.51 -6.03 10.86
N VAL A 311 -5.45 -5.82 11.79
CA VAL A 311 -6.08 -6.89 12.60
C VAL A 311 -7.57 -6.97 12.26
N VAL A 312 -8.00 -8.08 11.69
CA VAL A 312 -9.37 -8.29 11.21
C VAL A 312 -10.00 -9.46 11.97
N GLN A 313 -10.90 -9.14 12.89
CA GLN A 313 -11.69 -10.11 13.62
C GLN A 313 -13.08 -10.24 13.00
N LEU A 314 -13.40 -11.46 12.56
CA LEU A 314 -14.72 -11.83 12.08
C LEU A 314 -15.55 -12.44 13.19
N ASN A 315 -16.85 -12.19 13.12
CA ASN A 315 -17.87 -12.93 13.87
C ASN A 315 -18.95 -13.35 12.88
N ASN A 316 -18.64 -14.39 12.11
CA ASN A 316 -19.50 -14.88 11.05
C ASN A 316 -19.53 -16.41 11.04
N ASP A 317 -20.65 -17.01 11.40
CA ASP A 317 -20.88 -18.46 11.38
C ASP A 317 -21.35 -18.99 10.01
N GLY A 318 -21.65 -18.08 9.08
CA GLY A 318 -22.12 -18.37 7.74
C GLY A 318 -23.62 -18.70 7.66
N MET A 319 -24.38 -18.59 8.75
CA MET A 319 -25.84 -18.82 8.74
C MET A 319 -26.58 -17.66 8.08
N LYS A 320 -26.29 -16.43 8.52
CA LYS A 320 -26.91 -15.22 7.97
C LYS A 320 -26.22 -14.78 6.67
N ASN A 321 -24.90 -14.62 6.74
CA ASN A 321 -24.09 -14.11 5.64
C ASN A 321 -23.29 -15.24 4.98
N SER A 322 -23.97 -16.13 4.26
CA SER A 322 -23.35 -17.27 3.59
C SER A 322 -22.77 -16.93 2.21
N ASN A 323 -21.82 -17.76 1.75
CA ASN A 323 -21.18 -17.66 0.44
C ASN A 323 -20.39 -16.35 0.20
N GLY A 324 -20.11 -15.57 1.24
CA GLY A 324 -19.22 -14.41 1.13
C GLY A 324 -17.75 -14.79 1.14
N ALA A 325 -16.91 -13.75 1.17
CA ALA A 325 -15.48 -13.88 1.38
C ALA A 325 -14.89 -12.63 2.04
N ILE A 326 -13.73 -12.77 2.69
CA ILE A 326 -13.03 -11.63 3.31
C ILE A 326 -12.56 -10.66 2.24
N ILE A 327 -11.93 -11.19 1.17
CA ILE A 327 -11.60 -10.46 -0.04
C ILE A 327 -12.47 -11.02 -1.17
N CYS A 328 -13.53 -10.29 -1.51
CA CYS A 328 -14.62 -10.77 -2.34
C CYS A 328 -14.70 -10.00 -3.68
N GLY A 329 -14.05 -10.53 -4.71
CA GLY A 329 -14.27 -10.16 -6.12
C GLY A 329 -15.49 -10.84 -6.74
N PHE A 330 -16.36 -11.46 -5.94
CA PHE A 330 -17.60 -12.08 -6.38
C PHE A 330 -18.78 -11.15 -6.14
N SER A 331 -19.49 -10.81 -7.21
CA SER A 331 -20.68 -9.99 -7.19
C SER A 331 -21.89 -10.80 -6.77
N ASN A 332 -22.71 -10.24 -5.89
CA ASN A 332 -23.97 -10.87 -5.48
C ASN A 332 -25.14 -10.53 -6.41
N GLY A 333 -25.02 -9.48 -7.24
CA GLY A 333 -26.06 -9.01 -8.17
C GLY A 333 -25.68 -9.13 -9.65
N PHE A 334 -24.38 -9.26 -9.96
CA PHE A 334 -23.82 -9.29 -11.31
C PHE A 334 -24.18 -8.09 -12.19
N LYS A 335 -24.61 -6.97 -11.60
CA LYS A 335 -25.06 -5.79 -12.34
C LYS A 335 -23.94 -5.25 -13.23
N ALA A 336 -24.20 -5.17 -14.52
CA ALA A 336 -23.24 -4.70 -15.53
C ALA A 336 -23.58 -3.27 -16.01
N PRO A 337 -22.62 -2.53 -16.59
CA PRO A 337 -22.85 -1.19 -17.14
C PRO A 337 -24.02 -1.10 -18.13
N SER A 338 -24.24 -2.15 -18.95
CA SER A 338 -25.37 -2.21 -19.88
C SER A 338 -26.76 -2.32 -19.23
N GLY A 339 -26.82 -2.52 -17.90
CA GLY A 339 -28.03 -2.90 -17.17
C GLY A 339 -28.31 -4.42 -17.20
N GLY A 340 -27.48 -5.20 -17.91
CA GLY A 340 -27.54 -6.66 -17.92
C GLY A 340 -26.82 -7.32 -16.73
N SER A 341 -26.59 -8.63 -16.84
CA SER A 341 -25.77 -9.39 -15.90
C SER A 341 -24.49 -9.89 -16.56
N PHE A 342 -23.36 -9.65 -15.91
CA PHE A 342 -22.07 -10.10 -16.41
C PHE A 342 -21.34 -10.95 -15.37
N TRP A 343 -21.00 -12.19 -15.74
CA TRP A 343 -20.45 -13.19 -14.82
C TRP A 343 -18.91 -13.22 -14.82
N TYR A 344 -18.28 -12.18 -15.38
CA TYR A 344 -16.83 -12.05 -15.45
C TYR A 344 -16.35 -10.82 -14.67
N GLY A 345 -15.22 -10.94 -14.01
CA GLY A 345 -14.73 -10.00 -13.00
C GLY A 345 -13.85 -10.72 -11.98
N GLY A 346 -13.08 -9.97 -11.21
CA GLY A 346 -12.07 -10.52 -10.31
C GLY A 346 -11.07 -9.46 -9.89
N ILE A 347 -10.09 -9.87 -9.08
CA ILE A 347 -9.08 -8.97 -8.54
C ILE A 347 -7.72 -9.36 -9.13
N LYS A 348 -7.10 -8.43 -9.88
CA LYS A 348 -5.86 -8.69 -10.60
C LYS A 348 -4.69 -8.83 -9.65
N SER A 349 -4.55 -7.92 -8.69
CA SER A 349 -3.49 -7.93 -7.69
C SER A 349 -4.06 -7.87 -6.27
N ILE A 350 -3.55 -8.74 -5.40
CA ILE A 350 -3.89 -8.76 -3.97
C ILE A 350 -2.59 -8.69 -3.17
N THR A 351 -2.54 -7.84 -2.16
CA THR A 351 -1.45 -7.82 -1.18
C THR A 351 -2.03 -7.95 0.22
N ILE A 352 -1.55 -8.91 1.01
CA ILE A 352 -1.82 -9.04 2.43
C ILE A 352 -0.48 -9.16 3.15
N LYS A 353 -0.14 -8.19 3.99
CA LYS A 353 1.14 -8.18 4.70
C LYS A 353 0.99 -7.80 6.15
N GLU A 354 1.80 -8.41 7.00
CA GLU A 354 1.93 -8.02 8.42
C GLU A 354 0.57 -7.96 9.10
N SER A 355 -0.34 -8.88 8.76
CA SER A 355 -1.74 -8.80 9.14
C SER A 355 -2.21 -10.06 9.85
N THR A 356 -3.13 -9.86 10.78
CA THR A 356 -3.85 -10.92 11.47
C THR A 356 -5.29 -10.93 11.02
N ILE A 357 -5.77 -12.09 10.58
CA ILE A 357 -7.15 -12.27 10.16
C ILE A 357 -7.71 -13.52 10.84
N TYR A 358 -8.79 -13.37 11.61
CA TYR A 358 -9.32 -14.48 12.37
C TYR A 358 -10.83 -14.45 12.56
N ASN A 359 -11.45 -15.62 12.73
CA ASN A 359 -12.87 -15.74 13.01
C ASN A 359 -13.09 -16.39 14.38
N ILE A 360 -13.88 -15.74 15.23
CA ILE A 360 -14.13 -16.24 16.60
C ILE A 360 -15.14 -17.39 16.63
N VAL A 361 -15.93 -17.54 15.57
CA VAL A 361 -16.91 -18.62 15.39
C VAL A 361 -16.55 -19.54 14.23
N SER A 362 -16.98 -20.80 14.29
CA SER A 362 -16.76 -21.80 13.23
C SER A 362 -17.65 -21.50 12.02
N ASN A 363 -17.16 -21.71 10.80
CA ASN A 363 -17.88 -21.38 9.58
C ASN A 363 -17.54 -22.32 8.41
N SER A 364 -18.59 -22.83 7.76
CA SER A 364 -18.53 -23.79 6.65
C SER A 364 -19.06 -23.26 5.31
N LYS A 365 -19.28 -21.96 5.20
CA LYS A 365 -20.02 -21.33 4.09
C LYS A 365 -19.22 -20.23 3.37
N ASN A 366 -18.33 -19.53 4.06
CA ASN A 366 -17.58 -18.37 3.55
C ASN A 366 -16.12 -18.73 3.28
N ARG A 367 -15.35 -17.84 2.64
CA ARG A 367 -13.99 -18.14 2.17
C ARG A 367 -13.04 -16.97 2.41
N MET A 368 -11.72 -17.20 2.42
CA MET A 368 -10.78 -16.08 2.45
C MET A 368 -10.88 -15.27 1.15
N PHE A 369 -10.85 -15.97 0.01
CA PHE A 369 -10.89 -15.36 -1.32
C PHE A 369 -12.06 -15.90 -2.16
N ARG A 370 -12.73 -15.02 -2.88
CA ARG A 370 -13.70 -15.42 -3.89
C ARG A 370 -13.73 -14.47 -5.07
N PHE A 371 -13.71 -15.02 -6.27
CA PHE A 371 -13.72 -14.26 -7.52
C PHE A 371 -15.01 -14.52 -8.30
N ASN A 372 -15.46 -13.56 -9.10
CA ASN A 372 -16.50 -13.80 -10.10
C ASN A 372 -16.03 -14.82 -11.13
N ASN A 373 -14.82 -14.65 -11.63
CA ASN A 373 -14.21 -15.55 -12.59
C ASN A 373 -12.70 -15.70 -12.39
N LYS A 374 -12.18 -16.89 -12.70
CA LYS A 374 -10.75 -17.20 -12.68
C LYS A 374 -9.97 -16.59 -13.84
N ASP A 375 -10.65 -16.27 -14.94
CA ASP A 375 -10.06 -15.75 -16.16
C ASP A 375 -10.08 -14.22 -16.13
N LEU A 376 -9.02 -13.62 -15.59
CA LEU A 376 -8.90 -12.16 -15.46
C LEU A 376 -8.90 -11.43 -16.82
N ASP A 377 -8.43 -12.09 -17.89
CA ASP A 377 -8.44 -11.59 -19.27
C ASP A 377 -9.85 -11.48 -19.90
N ARG A 378 -10.90 -11.80 -19.14
CA ARG A 378 -12.29 -11.47 -19.50
C ARG A 378 -12.71 -10.06 -19.08
N ALA A 379 -11.98 -9.44 -18.15
CA ALA A 379 -12.17 -8.05 -17.74
C ALA A 379 -10.96 -7.17 -18.11
N PHE A 380 -9.76 -7.75 -18.15
CA PHE A 380 -8.49 -7.05 -18.42
C PHE A 380 -7.85 -7.44 -19.76
N PRO A 381 -6.89 -6.66 -20.28
CA PRO A 381 -6.23 -6.96 -21.55
C PRO A 381 -5.47 -8.29 -21.54
N THR A 382 -4.96 -8.65 -20.37
CA THR A 382 -4.09 -9.80 -20.13
C THR A 382 -4.54 -10.54 -18.88
N ALA A 383 -4.06 -11.77 -18.74
CA ALA A 383 -4.43 -12.64 -17.63
C ALA A 383 -3.42 -12.65 -16.49
N ASP A 384 -2.42 -11.77 -16.58
CA ASP A 384 -1.46 -11.54 -15.53
C ASP A 384 -2.16 -11.02 -14.28
N GLY A 385 -1.54 -11.26 -13.14
CA GLY A 385 -2.02 -10.82 -11.86
C GLY A 385 -1.13 -11.39 -10.77
N SER A 386 -1.37 -10.98 -9.54
CA SER A 386 -0.58 -11.46 -8.43
C SER A 386 -1.35 -11.56 -7.12
N CYS A 387 -0.85 -12.41 -6.24
CA CYS A 387 -1.20 -12.37 -4.83
C CYS A 387 0.07 -12.44 -4.00
N THR A 388 0.26 -11.49 -3.09
CA THR A 388 1.36 -11.49 -2.13
C THR A 388 0.79 -11.66 -0.72
N MET A 389 1.20 -12.71 0.00
CA MET A 389 0.84 -12.95 1.40
C MET A 389 2.14 -13.09 2.22
N MET A 390 2.57 -12.04 2.92
CA MET A 390 3.82 -12.06 3.69
C MET A 390 3.62 -11.73 5.16
N ASP A 391 4.23 -12.50 6.05
CA ASP A 391 4.27 -12.18 7.48
C ASP A 391 2.86 -12.04 8.08
N ASN A 392 1.98 -13.00 7.81
CA ASN A 392 0.58 -12.95 8.28
C ASN A 392 0.24 -14.09 9.24
N THR A 393 -0.76 -13.86 10.09
CA THR A 393 -1.33 -14.87 10.98
C THR A 393 -2.82 -15.04 10.68
N PHE A 394 -3.18 -16.18 10.11
CA PHE A 394 -4.56 -16.56 9.81
C PHE A 394 -5.04 -17.58 10.84
N VAL A 395 -6.12 -17.27 11.56
CA VAL A 395 -6.64 -18.11 12.65
C VAL A 395 -8.11 -18.41 12.42
N ARG A 396 -8.45 -19.67 12.18
CA ARG A 396 -9.83 -20.14 12.00
C ARG A 396 -10.56 -19.40 10.88
N VAL A 397 -9.84 -18.96 9.84
CA VAL A 397 -10.41 -18.29 8.67
C VAL A 397 -11.22 -19.31 7.87
N TYR A 398 -12.47 -19.46 8.30
CA TYR A 398 -13.43 -20.43 7.80
C TYR A 398 -12.94 -21.88 7.93
N ASP A 399 -12.66 -22.29 9.17
CA ASP A 399 -12.22 -23.62 9.63
C ASP A 399 -12.93 -24.84 9.01
N LYS A 400 -14.13 -24.67 8.42
CA LYS A 400 -14.88 -25.69 7.69
C LYS A 400 -15.26 -25.34 6.24
N LYS A 401 -14.68 -24.28 5.64
CA LYS A 401 -14.71 -24.04 4.18
C LYS A 401 -13.35 -23.83 3.49
N GLU A 402 -13.30 -24.10 2.18
CA GLU A 402 -12.12 -23.90 1.34
C GLU A 402 -11.58 -22.46 1.34
N PHE A 403 -10.25 -22.31 1.32
CA PHE A 403 -9.59 -21.00 1.40
C PHE A 403 -9.95 -20.06 0.23
N GLY A 404 -10.12 -20.60 -0.98
CA GLY A 404 -10.42 -19.83 -2.19
C GLY A 404 -11.50 -20.46 -3.07
N ASN A 405 -12.17 -19.67 -3.90
CA ASN A 405 -13.04 -20.17 -4.97
C ASN A 405 -13.03 -19.28 -6.22
N ASN A 406 -13.20 -19.91 -7.38
CA ASN A 406 -13.10 -19.29 -8.71
C ASN A 406 -11.79 -18.53 -8.95
N THR A 407 -10.70 -18.96 -8.32
CA THR A 407 -9.43 -18.25 -8.34
C THR A 407 -8.64 -18.53 -9.63
N PRO A 408 -7.76 -17.61 -10.07
CA PRO A 408 -6.87 -17.84 -11.19
C PRO A 408 -6.09 -19.15 -11.06
N ASN A 409 -6.01 -19.92 -12.15
CA ASN A 409 -5.30 -21.20 -12.20
C ASN A 409 -4.51 -21.31 -13.52
N ARG A 410 -3.51 -20.44 -13.68
CA ARG A 410 -2.70 -20.30 -14.89
C ARG A 410 -1.38 -19.60 -14.59
N LYS A 411 -0.36 -19.84 -15.42
CA LYS A 411 1.03 -19.44 -15.15
C LYS A 411 1.25 -17.93 -15.06
N GLU A 412 0.41 -17.15 -15.73
CA GLU A 412 0.49 -15.68 -15.75
C GLU A 412 0.13 -15.06 -14.39
N TYR A 413 -0.59 -15.78 -13.53
CA TYR A 413 -0.89 -15.34 -12.19
C TYR A 413 0.23 -15.79 -11.23
N VAL A 414 0.85 -14.84 -10.53
CA VAL A 414 2.01 -15.06 -9.66
C VAL A 414 1.59 -15.00 -8.19
N ILE A 415 1.83 -16.07 -7.44
CA ILE A 415 1.54 -16.11 -6.00
C ILE A 415 2.86 -16.11 -5.25
N THR A 416 3.09 -15.07 -4.46
CA THR A 416 4.24 -14.94 -3.56
C THR A 416 3.75 -15.08 -2.13
N PHE A 417 4.30 -16.01 -1.36
CA PHE A 417 3.90 -16.15 0.04
C PHE A 417 4.99 -16.75 0.90
N ASP A 418 5.35 -16.07 1.98
CA ASP A 418 6.32 -16.53 2.98
C ASP A 418 5.98 -15.94 4.35
N ASN A 419 6.50 -16.56 5.40
CA ASN A 419 6.31 -16.19 6.79
C ASN A 419 4.85 -16.18 7.25
N ASN A 420 4.01 -17.11 6.78
CA ASN A 420 2.60 -17.15 7.17
C ASN A 420 2.28 -18.30 8.13
N ILE A 421 1.42 -18.02 9.11
CA ILE A 421 0.84 -19.01 10.03
C ILE A 421 -0.63 -19.24 9.64
N PHE A 422 -1.01 -20.51 9.44
CA PHE A 422 -2.38 -20.93 9.13
C PHE A 422 -2.91 -21.86 10.25
N TYR A 423 -3.45 -21.29 11.32
CA TYR A 423 -4.05 -22.05 12.41
C TYR A 423 -5.53 -22.33 12.12
N ASP A 424 -5.92 -23.60 12.14
CA ASP A 424 -7.26 -24.10 11.84
C ASP A 424 -7.84 -23.54 10.53
N CYS A 425 -6.99 -23.47 9.50
CA CYS A 425 -7.33 -23.13 8.13
C CYS A 425 -7.09 -24.35 7.25
N PHE A 426 -7.79 -24.46 6.11
CA PHE A 426 -7.61 -25.61 5.23
C PHE A 426 -7.87 -25.29 3.76
N ARG A 427 -7.42 -26.20 2.91
CA ARG A 427 -7.54 -26.13 1.45
C ARG A 427 -6.91 -24.85 0.89
N LEU A 428 -5.67 -24.57 1.28
CA LEU A 428 -4.90 -23.45 0.74
C LEU A 428 -4.73 -23.59 -0.78
N GLN A 429 -4.57 -24.82 -1.28
CA GLN A 429 -4.48 -25.13 -2.71
C GLN A 429 -5.68 -24.65 -3.55
N LYS A 430 -6.83 -24.37 -2.92
CA LYS A 430 -7.99 -23.78 -3.62
C LYS A 430 -7.78 -22.32 -4.00
N PHE A 431 -6.85 -21.62 -3.36
CA PHE A 431 -6.33 -20.35 -3.83
C PHE A 431 -4.94 -20.49 -4.47
N ILE A 432 -4.02 -21.21 -3.81
CA ILE A 432 -2.65 -21.49 -4.26
C ILE A 432 -2.66 -22.59 -5.33
N GLN A 433 -3.21 -22.23 -6.49
CA GLN A 433 -3.51 -23.17 -7.56
C GLN A 433 -2.24 -23.73 -8.23
N GLY A 434 -2.33 -24.98 -8.68
CA GLY A 434 -1.18 -25.72 -9.22
C GLY A 434 -0.53 -25.08 -10.45
N ASN A 435 -1.33 -24.50 -11.36
CA ASN A 435 -0.82 -23.94 -12.61
C ASN A 435 -0.31 -22.50 -12.48
N CYS A 436 -0.49 -21.85 -11.33
CA CYS A 436 0.06 -20.51 -11.08
C CYS A 436 1.58 -20.56 -10.93
N THR A 437 2.25 -19.48 -11.34
CA THR A 437 3.65 -19.26 -10.95
C THR A 437 3.69 -18.97 -9.46
N LYS A 438 4.64 -19.57 -8.74
CA LYS A 438 4.71 -19.50 -7.29
C LYS A 438 6.13 -19.17 -6.84
N THR A 439 6.24 -18.24 -5.89
CA THR A 439 7.49 -17.88 -5.22
C THR A 439 7.27 -18.03 -3.72
N PHE A 440 7.81 -19.09 -3.13
CA PHE A 440 7.61 -19.42 -1.72
C PHE A 440 8.68 -20.40 -1.22
N HIS A 441 8.80 -20.45 0.10
CA HIS A 441 9.64 -21.36 0.86
C HIS A 441 8.74 -22.10 1.84
N GLN A 442 8.62 -23.42 1.69
CA GLN A 442 7.69 -24.23 2.50
C GLN A 442 8.01 -24.14 4.00
N GLU A 443 9.29 -24.05 4.34
CA GLU A 443 9.83 -23.90 5.68
C GLU A 443 9.50 -22.56 6.34
N LEU A 444 9.06 -21.57 5.57
CA LEU A 444 8.61 -20.27 6.08
C LEU A 444 7.09 -20.20 6.22
N ASN A 445 6.37 -21.30 6.08
CA ASN A 445 4.91 -21.32 6.19
C ASN A 445 4.45 -22.51 7.04
N THR A 446 3.52 -22.29 7.97
CA THR A 446 3.00 -23.36 8.85
C THR A 446 1.50 -23.50 8.75
N ILE A 447 1.01 -24.73 8.90
CA ILE A 447 -0.42 -25.02 8.90
C ILE A 447 -0.77 -26.02 9.99
N GLN A 448 -1.89 -25.82 10.67
CA GLN A 448 -2.45 -26.80 11.61
C GLN A 448 -3.95 -26.87 11.40
N GLY A 449 -4.49 -28.07 11.25
CA GLY A 449 -5.94 -28.28 11.19
C GLY A 449 -6.48 -28.76 12.53
N ILE A 450 -7.54 -28.13 13.05
CA ILE A 450 -8.21 -28.56 14.30
C ILE A 450 -9.59 -29.12 13.96
N ALA A 451 -10.41 -28.35 13.25
CA ALA A 451 -11.75 -28.75 12.83
C ALA A 451 -11.73 -29.82 11.72
N ASN A 452 -10.70 -29.79 10.87
CA ASN A 452 -10.48 -30.75 9.79
C ASN A 452 -8.99 -31.06 9.67
N SER A 453 -8.66 -32.29 9.26
CA SER A 453 -7.27 -32.65 8.92
C SER A 453 -6.77 -31.87 7.70
N VAL A 454 -5.51 -31.44 7.72
CA VAL A 454 -4.86 -30.81 6.57
C VAL A 454 -4.56 -31.86 5.51
N ASP A 455 -4.93 -31.56 4.26
CA ASP A 455 -4.68 -32.48 3.15
C ASP A 455 -3.22 -32.42 2.67
N GLY A 456 -2.75 -33.52 2.07
CA GLY A 456 -1.35 -33.65 1.63
C GLY A 456 -0.91 -32.64 0.57
N THR A 457 -1.85 -31.99 -0.13
CA THR A 457 -1.51 -30.91 -1.08
C THR A 457 -1.13 -29.64 -0.35
N ASP A 458 -1.70 -29.40 0.83
CA ASP A 458 -1.34 -28.25 1.65
C ASP A 458 -0.07 -28.54 2.47
N LYS A 459 -0.10 -29.59 3.31
CA LYS A 459 0.97 -29.88 4.29
C LYS A 459 2.28 -30.47 3.76
N GLY A 460 2.28 -30.91 2.51
CA GLY A 460 3.46 -31.49 1.86
C GLY A 460 4.03 -30.62 0.75
N LYS A 461 3.39 -29.48 0.44
CA LYS A 461 3.74 -28.67 -0.73
C LYS A 461 3.76 -27.17 -0.47
N TYR A 462 2.86 -26.64 0.36
CA TYR A 462 2.72 -25.19 0.52
C TYR A 462 3.08 -24.72 1.93
N ALA A 463 2.83 -25.53 2.95
CA ALA A 463 3.19 -25.23 4.33
C ALA A 463 3.67 -26.49 5.04
N THR A 464 4.37 -26.31 6.15
CA THR A 464 4.77 -27.38 7.05
C THR A 464 3.68 -27.59 8.10
N GLU A 465 3.17 -28.83 8.22
CA GLU A 465 2.23 -29.16 9.30
C GLU A 465 2.98 -29.29 10.63
N GLU A 466 2.57 -28.53 11.65
CA GLU A 466 3.12 -28.61 13.00
C GLU A 466 2.05 -28.28 14.06
N GLU A 467 2.39 -28.53 15.33
CA GLU A 467 1.64 -27.99 16.46
C GLU A 467 2.04 -26.53 16.68
N ILE A 468 1.23 -25.60 16.20
CA ILE A 468 1.53 -24.15 16.21
C ILE A 468 1.54 -23.59 17.64
N GLY A 469 0.75 -24.15 18.55
CA GLY A 469 0.79 -23.80 19.98
C GLY A 469 0.21 -22.42 20.33
N ILE A 470 -0.67 -21.87 19.49
CA ILE A 470 -1.49 -20.70 19.85
C ILE A 470 -2.49 -21.10 20.95
N ASP A 471 -2.67 -20.24 21.95
CA ASP A 471 -3.70 -20.43 22.98
C ASP A 471 -5.10 -20.41 22.38
N VAL A 472 -5.83 -21.51 22.53
CA VAL A 472 -7.20 -21.68 22.01
C VAL A 472 -8.15 -20.62 22.56
N ALA A 473 -7.93 -20.13 23.78
CA ALA A 473 -8.75 -19.07 24.37
C ALA A 473 -8.67 -17.77 23.56
N GLU A 474 -7.48 -17.42 23.07
CA GLU A 474 -7.24 -16.23 22.24
C GLU A 474 -8.01 -16.30 20.92
N THR A 475 -8.12 -17.50 20.32
CA THR A 475 -8.81 -17.71 19.03
C THR A 475 -10.32 -17.46 19.04
N LYS A 476 -10.88 -17.16 20.22
CA LYS A 476 -12.32 -16.91 20.44
C LYS A 476 -12.59 -15.52 21.02
N LYS A 477 -11.57 -14.72 21.28
CA LYS A 477 -11.74 -13.38 21.85
C LYS A 477 -12.15 -12.37 20.79
N GLU A 478 -13.19 -11.60 21.12
CA GLU A 478 -13.44 -10.34 20.42
C GLU A 478 -12.31 -9.35 20.71
N LEU A 479 -12.08 -8.44 19.78
CA LEU A 479 -11.15 -7.33 20.00
C LEU A 479 -11.67 -6.42 21.12
N ASP A 480 -10.74 -5.99 21.98
CA ASP A 480 -10.94 -4.96 22.98
C ASP A 480 -10.03 -3.76 22.68
N PHE A 481 -10.61 -2.71 22.08
CA PHE A 481 -9.88 -1.52 21.66
C PHE A 481 -9.28 -0.69 22.81
N THR A 482 -9.61 -1.02 24.07
CA THR A 482 -9.04 -0.38 25.27
C THR A 482 -7.73 -1.02 25.72
N GLN A 483 -7.38 -2.20 25.18
CA GLN A 483 -6.20 -2.96 25.57
C GLN A 483 -5.09 -2.86 24.52
N PRO A 484 -3.80 -2.98 24.93
CA PRO A 484 -2.69 -3.17 24.01
C PRO A 484 -2.94 -4.34 23.06
N ASN A 485 -2.52 -4.20 21.80
CA ASN A 485 -2.78 -5.18 20.74
C ASN A 485 -4.24 -5.66 20.68
N TYR A 486 -5.17 -4.79 21.08
CA TYR A 486 -6.61 -5.05 21.07
C TYR A 486 -7.04 -6.23 21.97
N GLY A 487 -6.27 -6.55 23.02
CA GLY A 487 -6.63 -7.56 24.01
C GLY A 487 -6.42 -9.02 23.56
N ILE A 488 -5.71 -9.22 22.45
CA ILE A 488 -5.40 -10.54 21.88
C ILE A 488 -3.90 -10.82 21.85
N ASN A 489 -3.53 -12.10 21.87
CA ASN A 489 -2.15 -12.55 21.66
C ASN A 489 -2.09 -13.86 20.87
N PHE A 490 -1.63 -13.81 19.63
CA PHE A 490 -1.44 -15.01 18.79
C PHE A 490 0.02 -15.49 18.74
N LYS A 491 0.79 -15.27 19.81
CA LYS A 491 2.14 -15.80 19.91
C LYS A 491 2.13 -17.32 19.81
N ALA A 492 2.74 -17.83 18.74
CA ALA A 492 2.90 -19.24 18.50
C ALA A 492 4.14 -19.80 19.22
N THR A 493 4.11 -21.09 19.55
CA THR A 493 5.20 -21.77 20.25
C THR A 493 5.78 -22.94 19.47
N GLY A 494 5.26 -23.23 18.28
CA GLY A 494 5.81 -24.25 17.39
C GLY A 494 7.23 -23.93 16.93
N ALA A 495 7.93 -24.95 16.45
CA ALA A 495 9.35 -24.85 16.11
C ALA A 495 9.61 -23.84 14.99
N ILE A 496 8.69 -23.76 14.01
CA ILE A 496 8.76 -22.79 12.92
C ILE A 496 7.91 -21.57 13.24
N SER A 497 6.64 -21.78 13.62
CA SER A 497 5.64 -20.74 13.85
C SER A 497 6.03 -19.69 14.90
N SER A 498 6.91 -20.02 15.85
CA SER A 498 7.44 -19.03 16.80
C SER A 498 8.34 -17.94 16.18
N THR A 499 8.77 -18.11 14.92
CA THR A 499 9.70 -17.19 14.22
C THR A 499 9.05 -16.44 13.04
N ILE A 500 7.89 -16.91 12.59
CA ILE A 500 7.16 -16.40 11.42
C ILE A 500 5.80 -15.82 11.83
N GLY A 501 4.97 -15.48 10.85
CA GLY A 501 3.68 -14.87 11.07
C GLY A 501 3.75 -13.36 11.22
N ASP A 502 2.62 -12.81 11.65
CA ASP A 502 2.46 -11.40 11.95
C ASP A 502 3.50 -10.93 13.01
N PRO A 503 4.34 -9.92 12.69
CA PRO A 503 5.38 -9.44 13.59
C PRO A 503 4.88 -8.98 14.97
N ARG A 504 3.60 -8.58 15.10
CA ARG A 504 3.02 -8.17 16.38
C ARG A 504 3.09 -9.25 17.46
N TRP A 505 3.12 -10.53 17.07
CA TRP A 505 3.03 -11.65 18.01
C TRP A 505 4.37 -12.35 18.27
N LYS A 506 5.46 -11.92 17.62
CA LYS A 506 6.76 -12.57 17.74
C LYS A 506 7.46 -12.27 19.07
N ASN A 507 7.16 -11.11 19.67
CA ASN A 507 7.84 -10.61 20.87
C ASN A 507 7.04 -10.92 22.14
#